data_AF-A0A1Q7YQB6-F1
#
_entry.id   AF-A0A1Q7YQB6-F1
#
_cell.length_a   1.000
_cell.length_b   1.000
_cell.length_c   1.000
_cell.angle_alpha   90.00
_cell.angle_beta   90.00
_cell.angle_gamma   90.00
#
_symmetry.space_group_name_H-M   'P 1'
#
loop_
_entity.id
_entity.type
_entity.pdbx_description
1 polymer ?
#
loop_
_entity_poly.entity_id
_entity_poly.type
_entity_poly.pdbx_seq_one_letter_code
_entity_poly.pdbx_strand_id
1 'polypeptide(L)'
;MPGQQTASKTEKEPVEIKLAHSPDSDDAFMFYALATHKLSTPGYKYTHILSDIQSLNEAALTETYDVTAISFAAYPTVRDRYILLDCGASFGEGYGPIVVSMKSLKPQELAGRHIAVPGLKTSAYLALKLYESNFEPVVMPFDKIIDGVQNNLVDAGLVIHEGQLFYPERGLHRVIDLGIWWQEQTGLPLPLGGNAVRRALGPEIGRQIAKTIRDSVTYGLEHREEALNYAMQFAREMDTELADKFVGMYVNKWTLGYGEKGQQAVKELIERGTKAGLLPEPPTVEFLSEE
;
A
#
# COMPACT_ATOMS: atom_id res chain seq x y z
N MET A 1 -62.26 -10.51 2.18
CA MET A 1 -61.22 -10.66 1.12
C MET A 1 -61.12 -9.31 0.41
N PRO A 2 -59.93 -8.71 0.21
CA PRO A 2 -58.57 -9.10 0.61
C PRO A 2 -58.09 -8.25 1.82
N GLY A 3 -57.24 -8.70 2.74
CA GLY A 3 -56.07 -9.55 2.55
C GLY A 3 -54.81 -8.67 2.48
N GLN A 4 -54.49 -7.93 3.55
CA GLN A 4 -53.19 -7.30 3.72
C GLN A 4 -52.13 -8.40 3.85
N GLN A 5 -51.42 -8.68 2.77
CA GLN A 5 -50.12 -9.36 2.84
C GLN A 5 -49.06 -8.30 3.12
N THR A 6 -48.79 -8.08 4.41
CA THR A 6 -47.50 -7.52 4.83
C THR A 6 -46.45 -8.59 4.61
N ALA A 7 -45.79 -8.55 3.45
CA ALA A 7 -44.58 -9.31 3.23
C ALA A 7 -43.52 -8.81 4.22
N SER A 8 -43.32 -9.56 5.29
CA SER A 8 -42.15 -9.46 6.17
C SER A 8 -40.92 -9.78 5.33
N LYS A 9 -40.25 -8.76 4.80
CA LYS A 9 -38.84 -8.87 4.41
C LYS A 9 -38.06 -8.99 5.72
N THR A 10 -37.70 -10.20 6.11
CA THR A 10 -36.57 -10.42 7.01
C THR A 10 -35.34 -9.82 6.33
N GLU A 11 -35.00 -8.58 6.68
CA GLU A 11 -33.69 -8.00 6.36
C GLU A 11 -32.66 -8.88 7.07
N LYS A 12 -31.92 -9.68 6.29
CA LYS A 12 -30.77 -10.42 6.81
C LYS A 12 -29.81 -9.40 7.41
N GLU A 13 -29.30 -9.67 8.61
CA GLU A 13 -28.25 -8.84 9.21
C GLU A 13 -27.06 -8.74 8.25
N PRO A 14 -26.48 -7.52 8.09
CA PRO A 14 -25.37 -7.32 7.18
C PRO A 14 -24.14 -8.10 7.66
N VAL A 15 -23.41 -8.68 6.70
CA VAL A 15 -22.14 -9.35 6.97
C VAL A 15 -21.09 -8.29 7.29
N GLU A 16 -20.46 -8.40 8.46
CA GLU A 16 -19.35 -7.51 8.83
C GLU A 16 -18.08 -7.90 8.08
N ILE A 17 -17.42 -6.92 7.46
CA ILE A 17 -16.13 -7.06 6.78
C ILE A 17 -15.11 -6.16 7.48
N LYS A 18 -14.08 -6.76 8.08
CA LYS A 18 -12.97 -6.01 8.67
C LYS A 18 -11.98 -5.59 7.58
N LEU A 19 -11.94 -4.30 7.30
CA LEU A 19 -11.08 -3.69 6.30
C LEU A 19 -9.93 -2.96 7.01
N ALA A 20 -8.73 -3.52 6.93
CA ALA A 20 -7.55 -2.97 7.56
C ALA A 20 -6.66 -2.24 6.55
N HIS A 21 -6.29 -1.01 6.85
CA HIS A 21 -5.47 -0.16 5.99
C HIS A 21 -4.63 0.82 6.82
N SER A 22 -3.67 1.50 6.21
CA SER A 22 -2.80 2.40 6.95
C SER A 22 -3.49 3.74 7.25
N PRO A 23 -3.10 4.43 8.35
CA PRO A 23 -3.54 5.78 8.65
C PRO A 23 -2.70 6.80 7.87
N ASP A 24 -2.66 6.64 6.54
CA ASP A 24 -1.99 7.55 5.60
C ASP A 24 -3.02 8.29 4.75
N SER A 25 -2.65 9.46 4.21
CA SER A 25 -3.59 10.29 3.45
C SER A 25 -4.04 9.66 2.13
N ASP A 26 -3.22 8.83 1.49
CA ASP A 26 -3.61 8.09 0.27
C ASP A 26 -4.63 6.99 0.57
N ASP A 27 -4.41 6.18 1.61
CA ASP A 27 -5.39 5.17 2.05
C ASP A 27 -6.68 5.81 2.57
N ALA A 28 -6.58 6.91 3.33
CA ALA A 28 -7.74 7.65 3.80
C ALA A 28 -8.56 8.23 2.64
N PHE A 29 -7.89 8.72 1.59
CA PHE A 29 -8.55 9.19 0.38
C PHE A 29 -9.21 8.02 -0.38
N MET A 30 -8.50 6.89 -0.54
CA MET A 30 -8.98 5.67 -1.20
C MET A 30 -10.28 5.16 -0.56
N PHE A 31 -10.33 5.16 0.76
CA PHE A 31 -11.43 4.63 1.56
C PHE A 31 -12.44 5.67 2.05
N TYR A 32 -12.29 6.94 1.69
CA TYR A 32 -13.15 8.06 2.13
C TYR A 32 -14.64 7.73 1.99
N ALA A 33 -15.08 7.29 0.81
CA ALA A 33 -16.49 7.08 0.53
C ALA A 33 -17.08 5.91 1.35
N LEU A 34 -16.27 4.88 1.63
CA LEU A 34 -16.64 3.77 2.50
C LEU A 34 -16.70 4.19 3.97
N ALA A 35 -15.64 4.86 4.45
CA ALA A 35 -15.50 5.28 5.83
C ALA A 35 -16.55 6.32 6.24
N THR A 36 -17.05 7.12 5.29
CA THR A 36 -18.06 8.16 5.51
C THR A 36 -19.46 7.79 5.01
N HIS A 37 -19.67 6.50 4.66
CA HIS A 37 -20.97 5.95 4.25
C HIS A 37 -21.61 6.65 3.03
N LYS A 38 -20.78 7.14 2.11
CA LYS A 38 -21.23 7.73 0.83
C LYS A 38 -21.64 6.68 -0.20
N LEU A 39 -21.18 5.44 -0.04
CA LEU A 39 -21.54 4.32 -0.89
C LEU A 39 -22.64 3.45 -0.29
N SER A 40 -23.53 2.96 -1.16
CA SER A 40 -24.47 1.90 -0.80
C SER A 40 -23.76 0.55 -0.82
N THR A 41 -23.76 -0.15 0.31
CA THR A 41 -23.11 -1.46 0.51
C THR A 41 -24.14 -2.51 0.94
N PRO A 42 -25.11 -2.87 0.07
CA PRO A 42 -26.22 -3.73 0.47
C PRO A 42 -25.71 -5.11 0.91
N GLY A 43 -26.08 -5.51 2.13
CA GLY A 43 -25.69 -6.80 2.71
C GLY A 43 -24.33 -6.83 3.40
N TYR A 44 -23.57 -5.72 3.39
CA TYR A 44 -22.25 -5.63 4.02
C TYR A 44 -22.15 -4.43 4.95
N LYS A 45 -21.35 -4.58 6.00
CA LYS A 45 -20.93 -3.48 6.86
C LYS A 45 -19.40 -3.51 6.96
N TYR A 46 -18.75 -2.44 6.53
CA TYR A 46 -17.30 -2.32 6.62
C TYR A 46 -16.90 -1.70 7.96
N THR A 47 -16.00 -2.39 8.67
CA THR A 47 -15.38 -1.89 9.90
C THR A 47 -13.91 -1.61 9.61
N HIS A 48 -13.53 -0.34 9.68
CA HIS A 48 -12.17 0.12 9.36
C HIS A 48 -11.23 -0.11 10.54
N ILE A 49 -10.07 -0.71 10.28
CA ILE A 49 -9.00 -0.93 11.26
C ILE A 49 -7.74 -0.23 10.75
N LEU A 50 -7.23 0.74 11.53
CA LEU A 50 -6.06 1.52 11.13
C LEU A 50 -4.80 0.98 11.81
N SER A 51 -3.78 0.63 11.02
CA SER A 51 -2.49 0.16 11.53
C SER A 51 -1.39 0.39 10.48
N ASP A 52 -0.14 0.58 10.90
CA ASP A 52 0.96 0.79 9.95
C ASP A 52 1.17 -0.45 9.05
N ILE A 53 1.71 -0.24 7.86
CA ILE A 53 1.82 -1.30 6.84
C ILE A 53 2.65 -2.51 7.30
N GLN A 54 3.66 -2.31 8.17
CA GLN A 54 4.46 -3.41 8.68
C GLN A 54 3.66 -4.26 9.67
N SER A 55 2.89 -3.63 10.57
CA SER A 55 1.94 -4.31 11.45
C SER A 55 0.85 -5.07 10.66
N LEU A 56 0.34 -4.49 9.57
CA LEU A 56 -0.61 -5.18 8.69
C LEU A 56 0.00 -6.40 8.00
N ASN A 57 1.23 -6.27 7.49
CA ASN A 57 1.98 -7.39 6.90
C ASN A 57 2.19 -8.54 7.92
N GLU A 58 2.32 -8.23 9.21
CA GLU A 58 2.43 -9.22 10.29
C GLU A 58 1.08 -9.84 10.64
N ALA A 59 0.04 -9.02 10.80
CA ALA A 59 -1.32 -9.49 11.12
C ALA A 59 -1.94 -10.36 10.02
N ALA A 60 -1.51 -10.20 8.77
CA ALA A 60 -1.91 -11.06 7.65
C ALA A 60 -1.47 -12.53 7.85
N LEU A 61 -0.37 -12.79 8.58
CA LEU A 61 0.09 -14.15 8.90
C LEU A 61 -0.84 -14.89 9.87
N THR A 62 -1.81 -14.21 10.49
CA THR A 62 -2.77 -14.81 11.42
C THR A 62 -4.21 -14.63 10.96
N GLU A 63 -4.44 -14.21 9.71
CA GLU A 63 -5.77 -14.02 9.11
C GLU A 63 -6.68 -13.09 9.93
N THR A 64 -6.09 -12.08 10.56
CA THR A 64 -6.76 -11.20 11.54
C THR A 64 -7.90 -10.38 10.90
N TYR A 65 -7.76 -10.04 9.62
CA TYR A 65 -8.67 -9.14 8.90
C TYR A 65 -9.23 -9.81 7.63
N ASP A 66 -10.45 -9.44 7.25
CA ASP A 66 -11.11 -9.95 6.04
C ASP A 66 -10.48 -9.38 4.77
N VAL A 67 -10.14 -8.10 4.83
CA VAL A 67 -9.39 -7.37 3.80
C VAL A 67 -8.26 -6.62 4.49
N THR A 68 -7.06 -6.68 3.93
CA THR A 68 -5.90 -5.98 4.46
C THR A 68 -5.12 -5.31 3.33
N ALA A 69 -4.71 -4.06 3.55
CA ALA A 69 -3.59 -3.49 2.81
C ALA A 69 -2.34 -4.35 3.11
N ILE A 70 -1.54 -4.59 2.08
CA ILE A 70 -0.37 -5.45 2.16
C ILE A 70 0.72 -4.93 1.23
N SER A 71 1.97 -5.00 1.69
CA SER A 71 3.12 -4.85 0.79
C SER A 71 3.16 -6.02 -0.18
N PHE A 72 3.32 -5.77 -1.48
CA PHE A 72 3.47 -6.86 -2.45
C PHE A 72 4.62 -7.82 -2.11
N ALA A 73 5.69 -7.33 -1.47
CA ALA A 73 6.77 -8.19 -0.94
C ALA A 73 6.33 -9.14 0.18
N ALA A 74 5.29 -8.81 0.95
CA ALA A 74 4.76 -9.68 2.00
C ALA A 74 3.79 -10.73 1.46
N TYR A 75 3.14 -10.48 0.32
CA TYR A 75 2.11 -11.36 -0.25
C TYR A 75 2.54 -12.83 -0.42
N PRO A 76 3.75 -13.16 -0.92
CA PRO A 76 4.16 -14.56 -1.07
C PRO A 76 4.09 -15.39 0.22
N THR A 77 4.20 -14.75 1.39
CA THR A 77 4.13 -15.43 2.69
C THR A 77 2.70 -15.74 3.16
N VAL A 78 1.68 -15.15 2.53
CA VAL A 78 0.27 -15.27 2.91
C VAL A 78 -0.64 -15.70 1.75
N ARG A 79 -0.08 -16.00 0.57
CA ARG A 79 -0.82 -16.32 -0.66
C ARG A 79 -1.76 -17.52 -0.57
N ASP A 80 -1.53 -18.42 0.38
CA ASP A 80 -2.35 -19.58 0.72
C ASP A 80 -3.64 -19.18 1.47
N ARG A 81 -3.65 -17.99 2.08
CA ARG A 81 -4.73 -17.48 2.93
C ARG A 81 -5.41 -16.25 2.35
N TYR A 82 -4.68 -15.49 1.55
CA TYR A 82 -5.15 -14.27 0.91
C TYR A 82 -4.98 -14.34 -0.60
N ILE A 83 -5.85 -13.63 -1.32
CA ILE A 83 -5.76 -13.40 -2.76
C ILE A 83 -5.72 -11.88 -3.02
N LEU A 84 -4.89 -11.43 -3.96
CA LEU A 84 -4.76 -10.01 -4.27
C LEU A 84 -5.99 -9.52 -5.03
N LEU A 85 -6.46 -8.33 -4.65
CA LEU A 85 -7.43 -7.57 -5.43
C LEU A 85 -6.71 -6.82 -6.55
N ASP A 86 -7.41 -6.58 -7.65
CA ASP A 86 -6.92 -5.84 -8.81
C ASP A 86 -7.03 -4.31 -8.67
N CYS A 87 -7.57 -3.84 -7.54
CA CYS A 87 -7.79 -2.44 -7.21
C CYS A 87 -7.21 -2.09 -5.83
N GLY A 88 -7.20 -0.79 -5.51
CA GLY A 88 -6.68 -0.25 -4.27
C GLY A 88 -5.18 -0.48 -4.11
N ALA A 89 -4.42 -0.39 -5.20
CA ALA A 89 -2.97 -0.56 -5.18
C ALA A 89 -2.23 0.75 -5.37
N SER A 90 -1.03 0.80 -4.82
CA SER A 90 -0.10 1.92 -4.87
C SER A 90 1.14 1.49 -5.66
N PHE A 91 1.40 2.20 -6.76
CA PHE A 91 2.53 1.96 -7.66
C PHE A 91 3.33 3.24 -7.84
N GLY A 92 4.66 3.10 -7.89
CA GLY A 92 5.57 4.17 -8.29
C GLY A 92 5.81 4.15 -9.80
N GLU A 93 5.41 5.21 -10.53
CA GLU A 93 5.71 5.37 -11.95
C GLU A 93 6.43 6.71 -12.17
N GLY A 94 7.75 6.67 -12.34
CA GLY A 94 8.62 7.86 -12.38
C GLY A 94 8.97 8.43 -11.00
N TYR A 95 8.59 7.74 -9.93
CA TYR A 95 8.90 8.04 -8.52
C TYR A 95 8.71 6.77 -7.69
N GLY A 96 9.20 6.76 -6.46
CA GLY A 96 8.94 5.70 -5.49
C GLY A 96 9.62 5.98 -4.14
N PRO A 97 9.80 4.94 -3.31
CA PRO A 97 10.62 5.04 -2.11
C PRO A 97 12.02 5.55 -2.43
N ILE A 98 12.55 6.42 -1.58
CA ILE A 98 13.86 7.04 -1.78
C ILE A 98 14.80 6.69 -0.64
N VAL A 99 16.10 6.61 -0.93
CA VAL A 99 17.12 6.60 0.13
C VAL A 99 17.67 8.01 0.27
N VAL A 100 17.71 8.50 1.50
CA VAL A 100 18.21 9.84 1.84
C VAL A 100 19.35 9.77 2.85
N SER A 101 20.21 10.79 2.85
CA SER A 101 21.32 10.92 3.80
C SER A 101 21.61 12.39 4.13
N MET A 102 22.28 12.64 5.27
CA MET A 102 22.74 13.98 5.66
C MET A 102 23.83 14.53 4.74
N LYS A 103 24.62 13.65 4.13
CA LYS A 103 25.68 14.02 3.19
C LYS A 103 25.25 13.61 1.78
N SER A 104 25.76 14.30 0.77
CA SER A 104 25.64 13.83 -0.61
C SER A 104 26.46 12.55 -0.77
N LEU A 105 25.78 11.41 -0.87
CA LEU A 105 26.38 10.10 -1.13
C LEU A 105 26.08 9.68 -2.56
N LYS A 106 27.03 9.03 -3.21
CA LYS A 106 26.76 8.28 -4.43
C LYS A 106 26.04 6.99 -4.08
N PRO A 107 25.17 6.47 -4.95
CA PRO A 107 24.44 5.23 -4.68
C PRO A 107 25.32 4.02 -4.31
N GLN A 108 26.52 3.91 -4.88
CA GLN A 108 27.48 2.83 -4.57
C GLN A 108 28.06 2.92 -3.14
N GLU A 109 27.95 4.08 -2.49
CA GLU A 109 28.45 4.30 -1.13
C GLU A 109 27.47 3.81 -0.05
N LEU A 110 26.31 3.28 -0.46
CA LEU A 110 25.35 2.61 0.44
C LEU A 110 25.88 1.26 0.93
N ALA A 111 26.82 0.64 0.22
CA ALA A 111 27.37 -0.64 0.60
C ALA A 111 28.06 -0.59 1.99
N GLY A 112 27.69 -1.51 2.88
CA GLY A 112 28.21 -1.62 4.25
C GLY A 112 27.72 -0.54 5.23
N ARG A 113 26.76 0.30 4.84
CA ARG A 113 26.20 1.36 5.69
C ARG A 113 25.04 0.87 6.56
N HIS A 114 24.80 1.55 7.67
CA HIS A 114 23.58 1.37 8.44
C HIS A 114 22.46 2.18 7.79
N ILE A 115 21.44 1.49 7.29
CA ILE A 115 20.30 2.12 6.62
C ILE A 115 19.05 1.91 7.47
N ALA A 116 18.44 3.00 7.92
CA ALA A 116 17.13 2.95 8.57
C ALA A 116 16.07 2.46 7.57
N VAL A 117 15.28 1.46 7.95
CA VAL A 117 14.23 0.88 7.09
C VAL A 117 12.90 0.78 7.83
N PRO A 118 11.76 1.02 7.15
CA PRO A 118 10.43 1.10 7.78
C PRO A 118 9.87 -0.28 8.17
N GLY A 119 10.46 -1.35 7.65
CA GLY A 119 10.02 -2.71 7.92
C GLY A 119 10.61 -3.71 6.92
N LEU A 120 11.01 -4.88 7.42
CA LEU A 120 11.69 -5.91 6.62
C LEU A 120 10.77 -6.64 5.64
N LYS A 121 9.45 -6.45 5.75
CA LYS A 121 8.45 -7.05 4.84
C LYS A 121 7.90 -6.06 3.82
N THR A 122 8.38 -4.81 3.85
CA THR A 122 7.90 -3.78 2.93
C THR A 122 8.44 -3.98 1.52
N SER A 123 7.66 -3.59 0.51
CA SER A 123 8.14 -3.61 -0.88
C SER A 123 9.28 -2.62 -1.12
N ALA A 124 9.32 -1.52 -0.36
CA ALA A 124 10.44 -0.59 -0.36
C ALA A 124 11.74 -1.26 0.10
N TYR A 125 11.69 -2.05 1.18
CA TYR A 125 12.85 -2.80 1.66
C TYR A 125 13.32 -3.85 0.64
N LEU A 126 12.38 -4.58 0.03
CA LEU A 126 12.71 -5.52 -1.04
C LEU A 126 13.38 -4.81 -2.23
N ALA A 127 12.83 -3.69 -2.69
CA ALA A 127 13.40 -2.91 -3.77
C ALA A 127 14.82 -2.43 -3.43
N LEU A 128 15.05 -1.97 -2.20
CA LEU A 128 16.38 -1.59 -1.73
C LEU A 128 17.35 -2.78 -1.72
N LYS A 129 16.92 -3.95 -1.24
CA LYS A 129 17.75 -5.18 -1.24
C LYS A 129 18.07 -5.70 -2.64
N LEU A 130 17.16 -5.50 -3.60
CA LEU A 130 17.39 -5.82 -5.01
C LEU A 130 18.34 -4.82 -5.67
N TYR A 131 18.33 -3.56 -5.24
CA TYR A 131 19.25 -2.52 -5.69
C TYR A 131 20.67 -2.71 -5.13
N GLU A 132 20.77 -2.78 -3.80
CA GLU A 132 22.01 -2.97 -3.05
C GLU A 132 21.75 -4.01 -1.95
N SER A 133 22.40 -5.16 -2.08
CA SER A 133 22.18 -6.28 -1.16
C SER A 133 23.07 -6.20 0.09
N ASN A 134 24.18 -5.47 0.03
CA ASN A 134 25.20 -5.39 1.07
C ASN A 134 25.06 -4.12 1.90
N PHE A 135 24.09 -4.05 2.81
CA PHE A 135 23.98 -3.00 3.81
C PHE A 135 23.42 -3.57 5.12
N GLU A 136 23.54 -2.81 6.20
CA GLU A 136 23.04 -3.20 7.53
C GLU A 136 21.69 -2.52 7.80
N PRO A 137 20.55 -3.23 7.76
CA PRO A 137 19.24 -2.63 8.01
C PRO A 137 19.04 -2.33 9.50
N VAL A 138 18.60 -1.12 9.81
CA VAL A 138 18.16 -0.72 11.15
C VAL A 138 16.66 -0.47 11.09
N VAL A 139 15.87 -1.40 11.62
CA VAL A 139 14.40 -1.28 11.60
C VAL A 139 13.96 -0.18 12.56
N MET A 140 13.18 0.78 12.06
CA MET A 140 12.54 1.81 12.87
C MET A 140 11.22 2.25 12.24
N PRO A 141 10.28 2.80 13.03
CA PRO A 141 9.04 3.36 12.49
C PRO A 141 9.33 4.37 11.37
N PHE A 142 8.52 4.35 10.30
CA PHE A 142 8.78 5.15 9.10
C PHE A 142 8.86 6.66 9.40
N ASP A 143 8.07 7.13 10.37
CA ASP A 143 8.03 8.52 10.85
C ASP A 143 9.28 8.93 11.66
N LYS A 144 10.14 7.96 12.03
CA LYS A 144 11.41 8.18 12.73
C LYS A 144 12.63 8.09 11.83
N ILE A 145 12.47 7.68 10.57
CA ILE A 145 13.61 7.47 9.66
C ILE A 145 14.34 8.79 9.38
N ILE A 146 13.61 9.86 9.06
CA ILE A 146 14.20 11.19 8.80
C ILE A 146 14.96 11.69 10.03
N ASP A 147 14.34 11.63 11.21
CA ASP A 147 14.97 12.02 12.47
C ASP A 147 16.21 11.16 12.77
N GLY A 148 16.16 9.86 12.50
CA GLY A 148 17.28 8.94 12.68
C GLY A 148 18.49 9.31 11.83
N VAL A 149 18.25 9.74 10.60
CA VAL A 149 19.30 10.24 9.69
C VAL A 149 19.83 11.60 10.16
N GLN A 150 18.95 12.54 10.52
CA GLN A 150 19.36 13.88 10.97
C GLN A 150 20.19 13.84 12.26
N ASN A 151 19.86 12.93 13.18
CA ASN A 151 20.57 12.75 14.44
C ASN A 151 21.80 11.83 14.33
N ASN A 152 22.20 11.42 13.12
CA ASN A 152 23.32 10.51 12.87
C ASN A 152 23.22 9.17 13.63
N LEU A 153 22.00 8.67 13.87
CA LEU A 153 21.78 7.32 14.42
C LEU A 153 22.02 6.24 13.36
N VAL A 154 21.85 6.61 12.09
CA VAL A 154 22.10 5.79 10.90
C VAL A 154 22.79 6.63 9.84
N ASP A 155 23.44 5.97 8.88
CA ASP A 155 24.16 6.64 7.78
C ASP A 155 23.20 7.15 6.69
N ALA A 156 22.11 6.41 6.44
CA ALA A 156 21.08 6.73 5.46
C ALA A 156 19.71 6.19 5.91
N GLY A 157 18.64 6.60 5.25
CA GLY A 157 17.28 6.17 5.56
C GLY A 157 16.46 5.90 4.31
N LEU A 158 15.77 4.76 4.29
CA LEU A 158 14.79 4.40 3.28
C LEU A 158 13.44 5.05 3.64
N VAL A 159 13.13 6.15 2.97
CA VAL A 159 11.94 6.95 3.22
C VAL A 159 10.80 6.52 2.31
N ILE A 160 9.64 6.31 2.93
CA ILE A 160 8.34 5.99 2.32
C ILE A 160 7.31 7.05 2.74
N HIS A 161 6.08 6.93 2.23
CA HIS A 161 4.98 7.88 2.49
C HIS A 161 5.39 9.33 2.22
N GLU A 162 4.84 10.29 2.96
CA GLU A 162 5.02 11.74 2.74
C GLU A 162 6.46 12.24 2.84
N GLY A 163 7.33 11.52 3.57
CA GLY A 163 8.71 11.94 3.79
C GLY A 163 9.51 12.11 2.49
N GLN A 164 9.08 11.47 1.40
CA GLN A 164 9.69 11.61 0.09
C GLN A 164 9.54 13.01 -0.53
N LEU A 165 8.62 13.83 -0.02
CA LEU A 165 8.32 15.15 -0.58
C LEU A 165 9.03 16.30 0.15
N PHE A 166 9.24 16.18 1.48
CA PHE A 166 9.82 17.27 2.29
C PHE A 166 11.23 16.98 2.82
N TYR A 167 11.85 15.85 2.47
CA TYR A 167 13.26 15.59 2.82
C TYR A 167 14.23 16.74 2.46
N PRO A 168 14.07 17.52 1.36
CA PRO A 168 14.98 18.62 1.06
C PRO A 168 14.88 19.75 2.09
N GLU A 169 13.69 20.02 2.61
CA GLU A 169 13.44 21.03 3.64
C GLU A 169 14.07 20.63 4.98
N ARG A 170 14.24 19.33 5.20
CA ARG A 170 14.96 18.74 6.32
C ARG A 170 16.49 18.72 6.11
N GLY A 171 16.99 19.31 5.03
CA GLY A 171 18.42 19.38 4.72
C GLY A 171 19.03 18.05 4.28
N LEU A 172 18.20 17.08 3.89
CA LEU A 172 18.67 15.78 3.45
C LEU A 172 18.90 15.75 1.93
N HIS A 173 19.83 14.89 1.51
CA HIS A 173 20.14 14.64 0.11
C HIS A 173 19.54 13.30 -0.32
N ARG A 174 18.88 13.26 -1.47
CA ARG A 174 18.45 12.01 -2.09
C ARG A 174 19.65 11.30 -2.70
N VAL A 175 19.90 10.08 -2.24
CA VAL A 175 20.93 9.18 -2.77
C VAL A 175 20.41 8.45 -4.00
N ILE A 176 19.23 7.84 -3.89
CA ILE A 176 18.58 7.12 -5.00
C ILE A 176 17.06 7.16 -4.85
N ASP A 177 16.38 7.12 -5.99
CA ASP A 177 14.93 6.87 -6.10
C ASP A 177 14.72 5.46 -6.65
N LEU A 178 14.14 4.59 -5.83
CA LEU A 178 13.96 3.18 -6.17
C LEU A 178 12.87 2.98 -7.23
N GLY A 179 11.92 3.90 -7.36
CA GLY A 179 10.91 3.83 -8.41
C GLY A 179 11.49 4.17 -9.78
N ILE A 180 12.33 5.20 -9.86
CA ILE A 180 13.07 5.55 -11.07
C ILE A 180 14.02 4.42 -11.47
N TRP A 181 14.83 3.93 -10.52
CA TRP A 181 15.73 2.81 -10.78
C TRP A 181 14.97 1.58 -11.29
N TRP A 182 13.86 1.20 -10.64
CA TRP A 182 13.06 0.06 -11.06
C TRP A 182 12.52 0.22 -12.49
N GLN A 183 12.02 1.40 -12.82
CA GLN A 183 11.50 1.69 -14.16
C GLN A 183 12.59 1.64 -15.22
N GLU A 184 13.80 2.13 -14.93
CA GLU A 184 14.96 2.02 -15.82
C GLU A 184 15.37 0.55 -16.04
N GLN A 185 15.29 -0.29 -15.00
CA GLN A 185 15.68 -1.70 -15.08
C GLN A 185 14.64 -2.61 -15.74
N THR A 186 13.36 -2.23 -15.74
CA THR A 186 12.26 -3.14 -16.12
C THR A 186 11.31 -2.57 -17.16
N GLY A 187 11.24 -1.25 -17.33
CA GLY A 187 10.18 -0.57 -18.08
C GLY A 187 8.80 -0.61 -17.41
N LEU A 188 8.70 -1.16 -16.20
CA LEU A 188 7.46 -1.34 -15.44
C LEU A 188 7.39 -0.35 -14.26
N PRO A 189 6.18 0.02 -13.80
CA PRO A 189 6.04 0.74 -12.54
C PRO A 189 6.49 -0.15 -11.36
N LEU A 190 6.95 0.46 -10.27
CA LEU A 190 7.33 -0.25 -9.04
C LEU A 190 6.09 -0.56 -8.19
N PRO A 191 5.69 -1.83 -8.01
CA PRO A 191 4.59 -2.19 -7.13
C PRO A 191 4.98 -2.00 -5.65
N LEU A 192 4.20 -1.23 -4.90
CA LEU A 192 4.47 -0.96 -3.47
C LEU A 192 3.49 -1.67 -2.55
N GLY A 193 2.22 -1.34 -2.64
CA GLY A 193 1.16 -1.91 -1.81
C GLY A 193 -0.07 -2.27 -2.64
N GLY A 194 -0.83 -3.24 -2.17
CA GLY A 194 -2.11 -3.64 -2.74
C GLY A 194 -3.09 -4.04 -1.64
N ASN A 195 -4.32 -4.35 -2.04
CA ASN A 195 -5.30 -4.93 -1.13
C ASN A 195 -5.38 -6.45 -1.33
N ALA A 196 -5.50 -7.17 -0.23
CA ALA A 196 -5.62 -8.61 -0.21
C ALA A 196 -6.88 -9.02 0.55
N VAL A 197 -7.67 -9.93 -0.03
CA VAL A 197 -8.89 -10.47 0.60
C VAL A 197 -8.66 -11.90 1.05
N ARG A 198 -9.18 -12.25 2.23
CA ARG A 198 -9.05 -13.59 2.80
C ARG A 198 -9.80 -14.61 1.94
N ARG A 199 -9.11 -15.67 1.51
CA ARG A 199 -9.65 -16.72 0.63
C ARG A 199 -10.86 -17.43 1.23
N ALA A 200 -10.94 -17.54 2.56
CA ALA A 200 -12.05 -18.17 3.27
C ALA A 200 -13.41 -17.49 3.02
N LEU A 201 -13.45 -16.23 2.58
CA LEU A 201 -14.68 -15.53 2.20
C LEU A 201 -15.25 -16.04 0.86
N GLY A 202 -14.45 -16.72 0.06
CA GLY A 202 -14.81 -17.18 -1.27
C GLY A 202 -14.75 -16.07 -2.33
N PRO A 203 -14.62 -16.47 -3.62
CA PRO A 203 -14.39 -15.54 -4.72
C PRO A 203 -15.54 -14.55 -4.94
N GLU A 204 -16.78 -14.97 -4.67
CA GLU A 204 -17.96 -14.11 -4.88
C GLU A 204 -17.97 -12.91 -3.92
N ILE A 205 -17.75 -13.14 -2.62
CA ILE A 205 -17.65 -12.05 -1.64
C ILE A 205 -16.42 -11.19 -1.94
N GLY A 206 -15.29 -11.81 -2.30
CA GLY A 206 -14.08 -11.09 -2.71
C GLY A 206 -14.32 -10.13 -3.87
N ARG A 207 -15.08 -10.54 -4.90
CA ARG A 207 -15.40 -9.68 -6.05
C ARG A 207 -16.31 -8.52 -5.67
N GLN A 208 -17.28 -8.77 -4.78
CA GLN A 208 -18.15 -7.70 -4.26
C GLN A 208 -17.37 -6.68 -3.43
N ILE A 209 -16.40 -7.15 -2.64
CA ILE A 209 -15.44 -6.28 -1.93
C ILE A 209 -14.59 -5.49 -2.91
N ALA A 210 -13.99 -6.13 -3.92
CA ALA A 210 -13.17 -5.46 -4.94
C ALA A 210 -13.96 -4.34 -5.63
N LYS A 211 -15.19 -4.64 -6.06
CA LYS A 211 -16.10 -3.65 -6.63
C LYS A 211 -16.35 -2.49 -5.66
N THR A 212 -16.62 -2.79 -4.39
CA THR A 212 -16.92 -1.78 -3.37
C THR A 212 -15.72 -0.85 -3.12
N ILE A 213 -14.51 -1.41 -3.06
CA ILE A 213 -13.27 -0.63 -2.93
C ILE A 213 -13.08 0.25 -4.17
N ARG A 214 -13.26 -0.29 -5.37
CA ARG A 214 -13.14 0.47 -6.62
C ARG A 214 -14.17 1.61 -6.72
N ASP A 215 -15.40 1.35 -6.27
CA ASP A 215 -16.45 2.38 -6.19
C ASP A 215 -16.02 3.50 -5.20
N SER A 216 -15.33 3.15 -4.11
CA SER A 216 -14.79 4.14 -3.15
C SER A 216 -13.70 5.01 -3.75
N VAL A 217 -12.75 4.39 -4.48
CA VAL A 217 -11.70 5.12 -5.18
C VAL A 217 -12.28 6.05 -6.23
N THR A 218 -13.22 5.53 -7.03
CA THR A 218 -13.93 6.32 -8.05
C THR A 218 -14.62 7.52 -7.42
N TYR A 219 -15.37 7.31 -6.34
CA TYR A 219 -16.07 8.38 -5.64
C TYR A 219 -15.10 9.42 -5.08
N GLY A 220 -13.99 8.99 -4.47
CA GLY A 220 -12.96 9.89 -3.96
C GLY A 220 -12.34 10.76 -5.06
N LEU A 221 -12.06 10.18 -6.22
CA LEU A 221 -11.53 10.91 -7.38
C LEU A 221 -12.55 11.90 -7.97
N GLU A 222 -13.83 11.52 -8.04
CA GLU A 222 -14.92 12.40 -8.50
C GLU A 222 -15.25 13.52 -7.51
N HIS A 223 -15.03 13.29 -6.21
CA HIS A 223 -15.30 14.23 -5.12
C HIS A 223 -13.98 14.63 -4.42
N ARG A 224 -12.95 14.93 -5.22
CA ARG A 224 -11.57 15.10 -4.76
C ARG A 224 -11.40 16.06 -3.59
N GLU A 225 -12.08 17.21 -3.59
CA GLU A 225 -11.98 18.20 -2.51
C GLU A 225 -12.51 17.65 -1.18
N GLU A 226 -13.67 17.00 -1.19
CA GLU A 226 -14.24 16.38 0.02
C GLU A 226 -13.36 15.22 0.53
N ALA A 227 -12.90 14.38 -0.39
CA ALA A 227 -12.03 13.26 -0.07
C ALA A 227 -10.67 13.72 0.48
N LEU A 228 -10.09 14.78 -0.09
CA LEU A 228 -8.87 15.40 0.41
C LEU A 228 -9.08 16.00 1.80
N ASN A 229 -10.19 16.71 2.03
CA ASN A 229 -10.51 17.27 3.35
C ASN A 229 -10.63 16.18 4.42
N TYR A 230 -11.15 15.00 4.08
CA TYR A 230 -11.13 13.84 4.96
C TYR A 230 -9.71 13.29 5.16
N ALA A 231 -8.95 13.10 4.08
CA ALA A 231 -7.58 12.61 4.12
C ALA A 231 -6.61 13.50 4.91
N MET A 232 -6.89 14.82 5.01
CA MET A 232 -6.10 15.75 5.82
C MET A 232 -6.04 15.37 7.31
N GLN A 233 -7.02 14.62 7.82
CA GLN A 233 -6.98 14.08 9.19
C GLN A 233 -5.83 13.08 9.40
N PHE A 234 -5.26 12.56 8.31
CA PHE A 234 -4.18 11.57 8.26
C PHE A 234 -2.91 12.11 7.60
N ALA A 235 -2.89 13.39 7.22
CA ALA A 235 -1.81 14.01 6.46
C ALA A 235 -0.58 14.42 7.31
N ARG A 236 -0.62 14.18 8.63
CA ARG A 236 0.47 14.47 9.58
C ARG A 236 0.96 15.92 9.47
N GLU A 237 2.21 16.12 9.04
CA GLU A 237 2.85 17.43 8.91
C GLU A 237 2.63 18.08 7.53
N MET A 238 1.97 17.40 6.59
CA MET A 238 1.73 17.95 5.27
C MET A 238 0.68 19.06 5.31
N ASP A 239 0.93 20.14 4.57
CA ASP A 239 -0.12 21.07 4.17
C ASP A 239 -1.03 20.46 3.09
N THR A 240 -2.12 21.16 2.77
CA THR A 240 -3.12 20.69 1.81
C THR A 240 -2.55 20.48 0.41
N GLU A 241 -1.62 21.33 -0.04
CA GLU A 241 -1.03 21.24 -1.39
C GLU A 241 -0.12 20.01 -1.50
N LEU A 242 0.70 19.78 -0.48
CA LEU A 242 1.59 18.64 -0.39
C LEU A 242 0.81 17.33 -0.25
N ALA A 243 -0.26 17.32 0.56
CA ALA A 243 -1.14 16.17 0.71
C ALA A 243 -1.86 15.85 -0.60
N ASP A 244 -2.38 16.85 -1.33
CA ASP A 244 -3.02 16.65 -2.63
C ASP A 244 -2.05 16.05 -3.66
N LYS A 245 -0.81 16.55 -3.68
CA LYS A 245 0.26 16.01 -4.51
C LYS A 245 0.58 14.56 -4.14
N PHE A 246 0.74 14.26 -2.85
CA PHE A 246 1.03 12.90 -2.37
C PHE A 246 -0.10 11.92 -2.73
N VAL A 247 -1.36 12.31 -2.49
CA VAL A 247 -2.53 11.54 -2.89
C VAL A 247 -2.55 11.33 -4.41
N GLY A 248 -2.25 12.36 -5.22
CA GLY A 248 -2.19 12.23 -6.68
C GLY A 248 -1.08 11.27 -7.16
N MET A 249 -0.02 11.11 -6.39
CA MET A 249 1.01 10.11 -6.66
C MET A 249 0.45 8.71 -6.43
N TYR A 250 -0.13 8.40 -5.27
CA TYR A 250 -0.46 7.01 -4.93
C TYR A 250 -1.92 6.59 -5.17
N VAL A 251 -2.82 7.54 -5.41
CA VAL A 251 -4.24 7.30 -5.77
C VAL A 251 -4.49 7.79 -7.20
N ASN A 252 -4.40 6.86 -8.15
CA ASN A 252 -4.53 7.15 -9.58
C ASN A 252 -5.08 5.94 -10.38
N LYS A 253 -4.82 5.90 -11.69
CA LYS A 253 -5.22 4.79 -12.59
C LYS A 253 -4.84 3.40 -12.04
N TRP A 254 -3.68 3.27 -11.39
CA TRP A 254 -3.20 2.00 -10.81
C TRP A 254 -4.05 1.55 -9.64
N THR A 255 -4.62 2.51 -8.91
CA THR A 255 -5.49 2.28 -7.76
C THR A 255 -6.90 1.87 -8.17
N LEU A 256 -7.41 2.40 -9.29
CA LEU A 256 -8.70 1.99 -9.85
C LEU A 256 -8.66 0.55 -10.38
N GLY A 257 -7.59 0.21 -11.09
CA GLY A 257 -7.39 -1.10 -11.69
C GLY A 257 -6.05 -1.14 -12.42
N TYR A 258 -5.09 -1.91 -11.93
CA TYR A 258 -3.73 -1.88 -12.47
C TYR A 258 -3.52 -2.77 -13.71
N GLY A 259 -4.52 -3.57 -14.09
CA GLY A 259 -4.56 -4.33 -15.35
C GLY A 259 -3.38 -5.28 -15.58
N GLU A 260 -3.22 -5.73 -16.82
CA GLU A 260 -2.16 -6.69 -17.18
C GLU A 260 -0.76 -6.14 -16.89
N LYS A 261 -0.51 -4.86 -17.19
CA LYS A 261 0.80 -4.23 -16.96
C LYS A 261 1.15 -4.15 -15.47
N GLY A 262 0.18 -3.84 -14.61
CA GLY A 262 0.39 -3.84 -13.15
C GLY A 262 0.56 -5.25 -12.59
N GLN A 263 -0.22 -6.22 -13.07
CA GLN A 263 -0.04 -7.63 -12.70
C GLN A 263 1.35 -8.13 -13.11
N GLN A 264 1.83 -7.75 -14.30
CA GLN A 264 3.19 -8.06 -14.75
C GLN A 264 4.23 -7.43 -13.83
N ALA A 265 4.06 -6.17 -13.43
CA ALA A 265 4.96 -5.49 -12.51
C ALA A 265 5.04 -6.20 -11.14
N VAL A 266 3.91 -6.63 -10.58
CA VAL A 266 3.85 -7.41 -9.33
C VAL A 266 4.55 -8.76 -9.48
N LYS A 267 4.28 -9.49 -10.58
CA LYS A 267 4.95 -10.77 -10.88
C LYS A 267 6.46 -10.59 -10.99
N GLU A 268 6.92 -9.56 -11.69
CA GLU A 268 8.35 -9.24 -11.86
C GLU A 268 9.03 -8.96 -10.50
N LEU A 269 8.41 -8.15 -9.64
CA LEU A 269 8.94 -7.89 -8.28
C LEU A 269 9.10 -9.17 -7.48
N ILE A 270 8.05 -10.00 -7.45
CA ILE A 270 8.04 -11.24 -6.67
C ILE A 270 9.03 -12.25 -7.26
N GLU A 271 9.14 -12.35 -8.59
CA GLU A 271 10.07 -13.23 -9.25
C GLU A 271 11.53 -12.84 -8.96
N ARG A 272 11.90 -11.56 -9.07
CA ARG A 272 13.24 -11.08 -8.71
C ARG A 272 13.56 -11.29 -7.23
N GLY A 273 12.60 -10.97 -6.35
CA GLY A 273 12.75 -11.19 -4.91
C GLY A 273 12.98 -12.66 -4.56
N THR A 274 12.24 -13.56 -5.22
CA THR A 274 12.39 -15.02 -5.03
C THR A 274 13.74 -15.51 -5.56
N LYS A 275 14.13 -15.11 -6.78
CA LYS A 275 15.43 -15.46 -7.39
C LYS A 275 16.63 -14.98 -6.56
N ALA A 276 16.49 -13.84 -5.89
CA ALA A 276 17.50 -13.29 -4.99
C ALA A 276 17.52 -13.97 -3.60
N GLY A 277 16.64 -14.95 -3.34
CA GLY A 277 16.51 -15.61 -2.05
C GLY A 277 15.92 -14.73 -0.94
N LEU A 278 15.24 -13.63 -1.31
CA LEU A 278 14.64 -12.67 -0.38
C LEU A 278 13.17 -12.99 -0.09
N LEU A 279 12.50 -13.73 -0.97
CA LEU A 279 11.10 -14.14 -0.86
C LEU A 279 10.97 -15.68 -0.97
N PRO A 280 9.91 -16.28 -0.40
CA PRO A 280 9.71 -17.73 -0.46
C PRO A 280 9.30 -18.23 -1.86
N GLU A 281 9.78 -19.42 -2.23
CA GLU A 281 9.36 -20.14 -3.43
C GLU A 281 7.96 -20.79 -3.29
N PRO A 282 7.27 -21.10 -4.41
CA PRO A 282 7.55 -20.62 -5.78
C PRO A 282 7.22 -19.12 -5.96
N PRO A 283 7.65 -18.44 -7.03
CA PRO A 283 7.31 -17.03 -7.27
C PRO A 283 5.89 -16.84 -7.84
N THR A 284 4.90 -17.54 -7.28
CA THR A 284 3.52 -17.50 -7.79
C THR A 284 2.74 -16.34 -7.21
N VAL A 285 1.93 -15.72 -8.08
CA VAL A 285 1.02 -14.63 -7.73
C VAL A 285 -0.35 -14.92 -8.30
N GLU A 286 -1.38 -14.83 -7.46
CA GLU A 286 -2.77 -14.97 -7.85
C GLU A 286 -3.52 -13.67 -7.61
N PHE A 287 -4.29 -13.28 -8.62
CA PHE A 287 -5.16 -12.12 -8.59
C PHE A 287 -6.60 -12.61 -8.65
N LEU A 288 -7.47 -11.99 -7.88
CA LEU A 288 -8.89 -12.28 -7.95
C LEU A 288 -9.43 -11.76 -9.30
N SER A 289 -9.91 -12.69 -10.12
CA SER A 289 -10.58 -12.39 -11.39
C SER A 289 -11.88 -11.61 -11.15
N GLU A 290 -12.19 -10.67 -12.04
CA GLU A 290 -13.51 -10.02 -12.07
C GLU A 290 -14.63 -10.96 -12.54
N GLU A 291 -14.29 -11.99 -13.33
CA GLU A 291 -15.17 -13.06 -13.82
C GLU A 291 -15.17 -14.29 -12.90
#